data_AF-A0A1Q5QU72-F1
#
_entry.id   AF-A0A1Q5QU72-F1
#
_cell.length_a   1.000
_cell.length_b   1.000
_cell.length_c   1.000
_cell.angle_alpha   90.00
_cell.angle_beta   90.00
_cell.angle_gamma   90.00
#
_symmetry.space_group_name_H-M   'P 1'
#
loop_
_entity.id
_entity.type
_entity.pdbx_description
1 polymer ?
#
loop_
_entity_poly.entity_id
_entity_poly.type
_entity_poly.pdbx_seq_one_letter_code
_entity_poly.pdbx_strand_id
1 'polypeptide(L)'
;MILSTDNAAPPIVPEMWDLSCVDWADRMREGRSLVPDLPLFAAEADIAQAFYDELQLPDVPGAPKMREASGQWFRDIVRASFGSWDPVNQVRYIRDILALVPKGSSKTTNAAALLIVAMLMNFRP
;
A
#
# COMPACT_ATOMS: atom_id res chain seq x y z
N MET A 1 -49.52 -19.36 0.76
CA MET A 1 -48.84 -18.37 1.60
C MET A 1 -47.36 -18.44 1.25
N ILE A 2 -46.92 -17.64 0.27
CA ILE A 2 -45.54 -17.66 -0.22
C ILE A 2 -44.77 -16.68 0.67
N LEU A 3 -43.82 -17.19 1.47
CA LEU A 3 -42.88 -16.36 2.19
C LEU A 3 -41.89 -15.78 1.17
N SER A 4 -42.08 -14.51 0.82
CA SER A 4 -41.09 -13.75 0.06
C SER A 4 -39.92 -13.43 0.99
N THR A 5 -38.90 -14.27 0.93
CA THR A 5 -37.56 -13.96 1.45
C THR A 5 -36.78 -13.33 0.32
N ASP A 6 -36.86 -12.01 0.20
CA ASP A 6 -35.79 -11.25 -0.45
C ASP A 6 -35.84 -9.81 0.05
N ASN A 7 -35.24 -9.60 1.22
CA ASN A 7 -34.84 -8.29 1.69
C ASN A 7 -33.33 -8.35 2.01
N ALA A 8 -32.54 -8.74 1.02
CA ALA A 8 -31.12 -8.46 1.05
C ALA A 8 -30.97 -6.94 0.96
N ALA A 9 -30.32 -6.33 1.95
CA ALA A 9 -29.93 -4.93 1.88
C ALA A 9 -29.16 -4.69 0.57
N PRO A 10 -29.35 -3.54 -0.11
CA PRO A 10 -28.61 -3.25 -1.32
C PRO A 10 -27.10 -3.41 -1.06
N PRO A 11 -26.33 -3.91 -2.04
CA PRO A 11 -24.90 -4.05 -1.87
C PRO A 11 -24.31 -2.70 -1.48
N ILE A 12 -23.52 -2.68 -0.39
CA ILE A 12 -22.78 -1.50 0.00
C ILE A 12 -21.80 -1.23 -1.13
N VAL A 13 -22.08 -0.20 -1.95
CA VAL A 13 -21.10 0.33 -2.89
C VAL A 13 -20.15 1.16 -2.03
N PRO A 14 -18.88 0.75 -1.87
CA PRO A 14 -17.94 1.53 -1.08
C PRO A 14 -17.85 2.92 -1.71
N GLU A 15 -17.96 3.98 -0.91
CA GLU A 15 -17.62 5.32 -1.41
C GLU A 15 -16.20 5.26 -1.96
N MET A 16 -16.06 5.58 -3.25
CA MET A 16 -14.80 5.45 -3.95
C MET A 16 -13.81 6.46 -3.38
N TRP A 17 -12.65 5.99 -2.93
CA TRP A 17 -11.60 6.87 -2.44
C TRP A 17 -11.16 7.83 -3.53
N ASP A 18 -10.98 9.10 -3.15
CA ASP A 18 -10.30 10.06 -4.01
C ASP A 18 -8.79 9.75 -4.00
N LEU A 19 -8.31 9.25 -5.14
CA LEU A 19 -6.89 8.95 -5.35
C LEU A 19 -6.15 10.11 -6.06
N SER A 20 -6.82 11.26 -6.24
CA SER A 20 -6.20 12.41 -6.88
C SER A 20 -5.08 12.97 -6.02
N CYS A 21 -3.97 13.31 -6.68
CA CYS A 21 -2.82 13.96 -6.06
C CYS A 21 -2.66 15.33 -6.73
N VAL A 22 -3.62 16.23 -6.50
CA VAL A 22 -3.74 17.50 -7.25
C VAL A 22 -2.54 18.43 -7.06
N ASP A 23 -1.83 18.32 -5.92
CA ASP A 23 -0.62 19.06 -5.58
C ASP A 23 0.68 18.34 -6.00
N TRP A 24 0.61 17.31 -6.87
CA TRP A 24 1.75 16.47 -7.26
C TRP A 24 2.98 17.28 -7.72
N ALA A 25 2.77 18.39 -8.42
CA ALA A 25 3.86 19.21 -8.96
C ALA A 25 4.67 19.87 -7.83
N ASP A 26 4.00 20.33 -6.79
CA ASP A 26 4.66 20.93 -5.63
C ASP A 26 5.30 19.85 -4.76
N ARG A 27 4.62 18.70 -4.59
CA ARG A 27 5.20 17.53 -3.92
C ARG A 27 6.51 17.07 -4.58
N MET A 28 6.56 17.02 -5.91
CA MET A 28 7.80 16.69 -6.63
C MET A 28 8.92 17.69 -6.37
N ARG A 29 8.62 19.00 -6.37
CA ARG A 29 9.62 20.06 -6.10
C ARG A 29 10.15 20.00 -4.67
N GLU A 30 9.30 19.62 -3.73
CA GLU A 30 9.59 19.55 -2.30
C GLU A 30 10.15 18.19 -1.85
N GLY A 31 10.24 17.21 -2.76
CA GLY A 31 10.70 15.85 -2.43
C GLY A 31 9.70 15.07 -1.56
N ARG A 32 8.43 15.45 -1.57
CA ARG A 32 7.34 14.74 -0.86
C ARG A 32 6.85 13.54 -1.67
N SER A 33 6.22 12.60 -0.97
CA SER A 33 5.59 11.41 -1.56
C SER A 33 4.40 11.77 -2.46
N LEU A 34 4.26 11.08 -3.59
CA LEU A 34 3.13 11.27 -4.51
C LEU A 34 1.91 10.41 -4.17
N VAL A 35 1.97 9.63 -3.10
CA VAL A 35 0.79 8.99 -2.51
C VAL A 35 0.00 10.07 -1.77
N PRO A 36 -1.27 10.36 -2.14
CA PRO A 36 -2.08 11.34 -1.42
C PRO A 36 -2.42 10.84 0.00
N ASP A 37 -3.00 11.71 0.81
CA ASP A 37 -3.49 11.30 2.13
C ASP A 37 -4.72 10.42 1.95
N LEU A 38 -4.56 9.12 2.25
CA LEU A 38 -5.58 8.10 2.03
C LEU A 38 -6.17 7.64 3.37
N PRO A 39 -7.47 7.30 3.43
CA PRO A 39 -8.11 6.77 4.63
C PRO A 39 -7.75 5.28 4.82
N LEU A 40 -6.46 5.00 4.99
CA LEU A 40 -5.94 3.64 5.13
C LEU A 40 -6.45 2.97 6.41
N PHE A 41 -6.71 1.67 6.32
CA PHE A 41 -6.85 0.78 7.47
C PHE A 41 -5.49 0.66 8.16
N ALA A 42 -5.27 1.50 9.17
CA ALA A 42 -3.96 1.72 9.80
C ALA A 42 -3.30 0.42 10.29
N ALA A 43 -4.08 -0.51 10.87
CA ALA A 43 -3.55 -1.78 11.34
C ALA A 43 -2.86 -2.59 10.22
N GLU A 44 -3.51 -2.74 9.07
CA GLU A 44 -2.95 -3.44 7.90
C GLU A 44 -1.74 -2.70 7.32
N ALA A 45 -1.81 -1.37 7.24
CA ALA A 45 -0.71 -0.53 6.76
C ALA A 45 0.53 -0.63 7.66
N ASP A 46 0.34 -0.61 8.98
CA ASP A 46 1.40 -0.60 9.98
C ASP A 46 2.11 -1.97 10.04
N ILE A 47 1.37 -3.08 9.96
CA ILE A 47 1.97 -4.42 9.89
C ILE A 47 2.82 -4.56 8.63
N ALA A 48 2.30 -4.17 7.46
CA ALA A 48 3.04 -4.24 6.21
C ALA A 48 4.30 -3.36 6.24
N GLN A 49 4.21 -2.15 6.79
CA GLN A 49 5.37 -1.28 6.95
C GLN A 49 6.39 -1.90 7.91
N ALA A 50 5.96 -2.49 9.02
CA ALA A 50 6.87 -3.13 9.97
C ALA A 50 7.66 -4.28 9.31
N PHE A 51 6.99 -5.14 8.53
CA PHE A 51 7.69 -6.18 7.76
C PHE A 51 8.66 -5.58 6.76
N TYR A 52 8.23 -4.58 5.99
CA TYR A 52 9.09 -3.91 5.01
C TYR A 52 10.35 -3.34 5.67
N ASP A 53 10.16 -2.61 6.76
CA ASP A 53 11.22 -1.93 7.52
C ASP A 53 12.26 -2.89 8.12
N GLU A 54 11.90 -4.15 8.37
CA GLU A 54 12.80 -5.19 8.89
C GLU A 54 13.65 -5.88 7.82
N LEU A 55 13.27 -5.79 6.54
CA LEU A 55 14.07 -6.36 5.44
C LEU A 55 15.42 -5.64 5.33
N GLN A 56 16.45 -6.36 4.87
CA GLN A 56 17.82 -5.86 4.76
C GLN A 56 18.29 -5.84 3.29
N LEU A 57 19.25 -4.97 3.00
CA LEU A 57 19.98 -4.95 1.74
C LEU A 57 21.28 -5.75 1.86
N PRO A 58 21.29 -7.05 1.50
CA PRO A 58 22.44 -7.92 1.78
C PRO A 58 23.68 -7.58 0.94
N ASP A 59 23.49 -6.89 -0.17
CA ASP A 59 24.53 -6.46 -1.11
C ASP A 59 25.13 -5.09 -0.77
N VAL A 60 24.59 -4.40 0.23
CA VAL A 60 25.11 -3.11 0.73
C VAL A 60 25.93 -3.35 2.00
N PRO A 61 27.17 -2.81 2.10
CA PRO A 61 27.98 -2.92 3.32
C PRO A 61 27.21 -2.52 4.58
N GLY A 62 27.28 -3.36 5.62
CA GLY A 62 26.52 -3.18 6.86
C GLY A 62 25.10 -3.75 6.85
N ALA A 63 24.62 -4.26 5.71
CA ALA A 63 23.29 -4.84 5.53
C ALA A 63 22.17 -3.97 6.15
N PRO A 64 22.07 -2.69 5.76
CA PRO A 64 21.13 -1.75 6.36
C PRO A 64 19.70 -2.24 6.16
N LYS A 65 18.86 -1.90 7.14
CA LYS A 65 17.43 -2.20 7.07
C LYS A 65 16.72 -1.24 6.11
N MET A 66 15.62 -1.67 5.49
CA MET A 66 14.84 -0.83 4.57
C MET A 66 14.29 0.42 5.24
N ARG A 67 14.08 0.42 6.56
CA ARG A 67 13.68 1.65 7.30
C ARG A 67 14.68 2.80 7.17
N GLU A 68 15.96 2.47 6.94
CA GLU A 68 17.07 3.42 6.79
C GLU A 68 17.42 3.62 5.32
N ALA A 69 17.35 2.56 4.52
CA ALA A 69 17.81 2.57 3.13
C ALA A 69 16.73 2.94 2.11
N SER A 70 15.44 2.83 2.45
CA SER A 70 14.33 3.13 1.54
C SER A 70 13.80 4.56 1.72
N GLY A 71 13.51 5.22 0.61
CA GLY A 71 12.86 6.53 0.62
C GLY A 71 11.42 6.44 1.11
N GLN A 72 10.98 7.45 1.87
CA GLN A 72 9.63 7.51 2.43
C GLN A 72 8.54 7.30 1.37
N TRP A 73 8.72 7.84 0.16
CA TRP A 73 7.78 7.70 -0.94
C TRP A 73 7.41 6.23 -1.29
N PHE A 74 8.36 5.30 -1.17
CA PHE A 74 8.07 3.89 -1.43
C PHE A 74 7.47 3.19 -0.21
N ARG A 75 7.84 3.61 1.00
CA ARG A 75 7.18 3.16 2.24
C ARG A 75 5.71 3.56 2.24
N ASP A 76 5.36 4.73 1.70
CA ASP A 76 3.96 5.14 1.53
C ASP A 76 3.22 4.27 0.50
N ILE A 77 3.90 3.81 -0.57
CA ILE A 77 3.33 2.83 -1.50
C ILE A 77 3.08 1.49 -0.79
N VAL A 78 3.99 1.03 0.06
CA VAL A 78 3.79 -0.18 0.88
C VAL A 78 2.56 0.01 1.76
N ARG A 79 2.48 1.10 2.52
CA ARG A 79 1.31 1.42 3.36
C ARG A 79 0.03 1.44 2.54
N ALA A 80 0.00 2.10 1.39
CA ALA A 80 -1.18 2.16 0.53
C ALA A 80 -1.59 0.79 -0.04
N SER A 81 -0.62 -0.06 -0.39
CA SER A 81 -0.87 -1.39 -0.97
C SER A 81 -1.64 -2.32 -0.02
N PHE A 82 -1.34 -2.27 1.28
CA PHE A 82 -1.94 -3.14 2.30
C PHE A 82 -3.01 -2.42 3.11
N GLY A 83 -2.81 -1.14 3.42
CA GLY A 83 -3.78 -0.29 4.11
C GLY A 83 -5.04 0.01 3.31
N SER A 84 -5.09 -0.30 2.01
CA SER A 84 -6.33 -0.20 1.23
C SER A 84 -7.23 -1.43 1.32
N TRP A 85 -6.88 -2.41 2.15
CA TRP A 85 -7.67 -3.61 2.40
C TRP A 85 -8.55 -3.42 3.63
N ASP A 86 -9.86 -3.54 3.46
CA ASP A 86 -10.84 -3.59 4.53
C ASP A 86 -10.99 -5.03 5.02
N PRO A 87 -10.47 -5.40 6.20
CA PRO A 87 -10.53 -6.77 6.68
C PRO A 87 -11.94 -7.18 7.11
N VAL A 88 -12.82 -6.22 7.44
CA VAL A 88 -14.20 -6.48 7.91
C VAL A 88 -15.12 -6.72 6.73
N ASN A 89 -15.12 -5.82 5.76
CA ASN A 89 -15.98 -5.92 4.58
C ASN A 89 -15.36 -6.73 3.44
N GLN A 90 -14.09 -7.11 3.57
CA GLN A 90 -13.32 -7.85 2.56
C GLN A 90 -13.24 -7.12 1.21
N VAL A 91 -13.07 -5.79 1.27
CA VAL A 91 -13.01 -4.91 0.10
C VAL A 91 -11.62 -4.33 -0.05
N ARG A 92 -11.11 -4.32 -1.29
CA ARG A 92 -9.86 -3.64 -1.65
C ARG A 92 -10.16 -2.35 -2.40
N TYR A 93 -9.84 -1.20 -1.80
CA TYR A 93 -10.11 0.13 -2.36
C TYR A 93 -9.10 0.53 -3.44
N ILE A 94 -7.81 0.20 -3.26
CA ILE A 94 -6.77 0.37 -4.30
C ILE A 94 -6.44 -0.99 -4.88
N ARG A 95 -6.77 -1.19 -6.16
CA ARG A 95 -6.57 -2.46 -6.87
C ARG A 95 -5.25 -2.51 -7.64
N ASP A 96 -4.86 -1.39 -8.23
CA ASP A 96 -3.68 -1.28 -9.08
C ASP A 96 -2.81 -0.10 -8.64
N ILE A 97 -1.49 -0.33 -8.63
CA ILE A 97 -0.49 0.69 -8.35
C ILE A 97 0.53 0.67 -9.48
N LEU A 98 0.74 1.83 -10.10
CA LEU A 98 1.77 2.03 -11.11
C LEU A 98 2.82 3.04 -10.60
N ALA A 99 4.07 2.59 -10.49
CA ALA A 99 5.20 3.45 -10.14
C ALA A 99 6.08 3.69 -11.37
N LEU A 100 6.00 4.89 -11.95
CA LEU A 100 6.88 5.35 -13.02
C LEU A 100 8.02 6.20 -12.44
N VAL A 101 9.21 5.63 -12.37
CA VAL A 101 10.36 6.25 -11.67
C VAL A 101 11.63 6.22 -12.52
N PRO A 102 12.51 7.25 -12.40
CA PRO A 102 13.74 7.30 -13.16
C PRO A 102 14.72 6.20 -12.76
N LYS A 103 15.75 6.01 -13.59
CA LYS A 103 16.90 5.16 -13.25
C LYS A 103 17.54 5.65 -11.96
N GLY A 104 17.95 4.71 -11.10
CA GLY A 104 18.57 5.02 -9.80
C GLY A 104 17.60 5.08 -8.62
N SER A 105 16.28 4.98 -8.85
CA SER A 105 15.27 5.06 -7.77
C SER A 105 15.11 3.79 -6.92
N SER A 106 16.07 2.85 -6.95
CA SER A 106 15.99 1.55 -6.24
C SER A 106 14.74 0.70 -6.56
N LYS A 107 14.10 0.91 -7.71
CA LYS A 107 12.79 0.31 -8.05
C LYS A 107 12.76 -1.21 -7.99
N THR A 108 13.84 -1.88 -8.39
CA THR A 108 13.92 -3.36 -8.39
C THR A 108 14.01 -3.90 -6.98
N THR A 109 14.87 -3.32 -6.15
CA THR A 109 15.04 -3.68 -4.73
C THR A 109 13.75 -3.45 -3.96
N ASN A 110 13.16 -2.28 -4.13
CA ASN A 110 11.89 -1.91 -3.51
C ASN A 110 10.74 -2.83 -3.92
N ALA A 111 10.64 -3.18 -5.20
CA ALA A 111 9.63 -4.13 -5.68
C ALA A 111 9.84 -5.56 -5.12
N ALA A 112 11.10 -6.02 -5.03
CA ALA A 112 11.41 -7.32 -4.44
C ALA A 112 11.02 -7.36 -2.95
N ALA A 113 11.37 -6.32 -2.19
CA ALA A 113 10.99 -6.17 -0.79
C ALA A 113 9.45 -6.13 -0.63
N LEU A 114 8.75 -5.35 -1.45
CA LEU A 114 7.28 -5.30 -1.46
C LEU A 114 6.66 -6.67 -1.71
N LEU A 115 7.22 -7.46 -2.64
CA LEU A 115 6.72 -8.79 -2.93
C LEU A 115 6.92 -9.75 -1.74
N ILE A 116 8.04 -9.65 -1.02
CA ILE A 116 8.26 -10.41 0.22
C ILE A 116 7.19 -10.04 1.27
N VAL A 117 6.93 -8.75 1.45
CA VAL A 117 5.86 -8.28 2.35
C VAL A 117 4.51 -8.82 1.89
N ALA A 118 4.21 -8.82 0.59
CA ALA A 118 2.97 -9.36 0.05
C ALA A 118 2.82 -10.85 0.38
N MET A 119 3.89 -11.64 0.30
CA MET A 119 3.87 -13.05 0.70
C MET A 119 3.63 -13.23 2.21
N LEU A 120 4.22 -12.37 3.05
CA LEU A 120 4.04 -12.40 4.51
C LEU A 120 2.64 -11.97 4.94
N MET A 121 2.07 -10.98 4.26
CA MET A 121 0.72 -10.44 4.50
C MET A 121 -0.37 -11.31 3.87
N ASN A 122 -0.01 -12.32 3.07
CA ASN A 122 -0.99 -13.10 2.33
C ASN A 122 -1.73 -14.08 3.25
N PHE A 123 -3.02 -13.84 3.45
CA PHE A 123 -3.92 -14.82 4.08
C PHE A 123 -4.28 -15.93 3.08
N ARG A 124 -4.15 -17.20 3.49
CA ARG A 124 -4.71 -18.37 2.77
C ARG A 124 -5.75 -19.04 3.66
N PRO A 125 -6.98 -19.30 3.16
CA PRO A 125 -7.97 -20.13 3.84
C PRO A 125 -7.45 -21.54 4.14
#